data_AF-N4WLJ5-F1
#
_entry.id   AF-N4WLJ5-F1
#
_cell.length_a   1.000
_cell.length_b   1.000
_cell.length_c   1.000
_cell.angle_alpha   90.00
_cell.angle_beta   90.00
_cell.angle_gamma   90.00
#
_symmetry.space_group_name_H-M   'P 1'
#
loop_
_entity.id
_entity.type
_entity.pdbx_description
1 polymer ?
#
loop_
_entity_poly.entity_id
_entity_poly.type
_entity_poly.pdbx_seq_one_letter_code
_entity_poly.pdbx_strand_id
1 'polypeptide(L)'
;MLFSLSDLYHQKQEELYAVAKDHAFTSEETLKQSQELDQFVTHYQKKERSELTIIDVINGSTLLLELNGQLDMMTSEKIYSYLESKKDMLGSMNQLNINLIHLGFFDTTGIRSLVQLILEACRYGIEILVEANQSTFDLLKLMGIPTMFDEYKCATYCAV
;
A
#
# COMPACT_ATOMS: atom_id res chain seq x y z
N MET A 1 1.17 -6.15 18.65
CA MET A 1 -0.03 -6.97 18.41
C MET A 1 -0.36 -6.84 16.93
N LEU A 2 -0.36 -7.94 16.20
CA LEU A 2 -0.71 -7.98 14.78
C LEU A 2 -2.24 -7.83 14.71
N PHE A 3 -2.75 -6.72 14.19
CA PHE A 3 -4.15 -6.65 13.78
C PHE A 3 -4.28 -7.44 12.48
N SER A 4 -4.86 -8.62 12.55
CA SER A 4 -5.25 -9.38 11.38
C SER A 4 -6.32 -8.60 10.63
N LEU A 5 -6.29 -8.62 9.29
CA LEU A 5 -7.41 -8.12 8.46
C LEU A 5 -8.75 -8.74 8.88
N SER A 6 -8.73 -9.97 9.40
CA SER A 6 -9.90 -10.66 9.95
C SER A 6 -10.40 -10.02 11.26
N ASP A 7 -9.50 -9.56 12.13
CA ASP A 7 -9.88 -8.89 13.38
C ASP A 7 -10.42 -7.49 13.10
N LEU A 8 -9.83 -6.79 12.13
CA LEU A 8 -10.29 -5.48 11.68
C LEU A 8 -11.67 -5.58 11.01
N TYR A 9 -11.92 -6.68 10.27
CA TYR A 9 -13.23 -6.99 9.69
C TYR A 9 -14.27 -7.29 10.78
N HIS A 10 -13.93 -8.12 11.77
CA HIS A 10 -14.84 -8.42 12.89
C HIS A 10 -15.15 -7.18 13.71
N GLN A 11 -14.13 -6.36 14.00
CA GLN A 11 -14.28 -5.13 14.76
C GLN A 11 -15.14 -4.12 14.00
N LYS A 12 -14.93 -3.96 12.68
CA LYS A 12 -15.78 -3.10 11.85
C LYS A 12 -17.20 -3.61 11.73
N GLN A 13 -17.39 -4.92 11.64
CA GLN A 13 -18.72 -5.52 11.65
C GLN A 13 -19.47 -5.23 12.95
N GLU A 14 -18.83 -5.38 14.11
CA GLU A 14 -19.40 -5.04 15.41
C GLU A 14 -19.72 -3.55 15.54
N GLU A 15 -18.83 -2.68 15.04
CA GLU A 15 -19.02 -1.23 15.02
C GLU A 15 -20.25 -0.83 14.17
N LEU A 16 -20.40 -1.43 12.98
CA LEU A 16 -21.55 -1.23 12.10
C LEU A 16 -22.86 -1.73 12.72
N TYR A 17 -22.84 -2.85 13.43
CA TYR A 17 -24.00 -3.33 14.18
C TYR A 17 -24.40 -2.41 15.34
N ALA A 18 -23.41 -1.82 16.01
CA ALA A 18 -23.66 -0.87 17.09
C ALA A 18 -24.27 0.44 16.56
N VAL A 19 -23.77 0.95 15.43
CA VAL A 19 -24.29 2.18 14.78
C VAL A 19 -25.68 1.96 14.15
N ALA A 20 -25.94 0.78 13.57
CA ALA A 20 -27.24 0.45 12.96
C ALA A 20 -28.40 0.35 13.97
N LYS A 21 -28.11 0.23 15.28
CA LYS A 21 -29.15 0.29 16.32
C LYS A 21 -29.70 1.69 16.55
N ASP A 22 -28.93 2.74 16.26
CA ASP A 22 -29.26 4.12 16.64
C ASP A 22 -29.54 5.06 15.43
N HIS A 23 -29.28 4.62 14.20
CA HIS A 23 -29.50 5.44 13.00
C HIS A 23 -30.28 4.72 11.89
N ALA A 24 -31.18 5.46 11.23
CA ALA A 24 -31.93 4.97 10.09
C ALA A 24 -30.97 4.50 8.97
N PHE A 25 -31.23 3.31 8.43
CA PHE A 25 -30.46 2.56 7.42
C PHE A 25 -30.18 3.27 6.06
N THR A 26 -30.25 4.60 6.00
CA THR A 26 -30.15 5.41 4.77
C THR A 26 -29.17 6.59 4.88
N SER A 27 -28.38 6.68 5.97
CA SER A 27 -27.40 7.76 6.10
C SER A 27 -26.29 7.64 5.04
N GLU A 28 -25.84 8.78 4.50
CA GLU A 28 -24.69 8.83 3.57
C GLU A 28 -23.44 8.16 4.17
N GLU A 29 -23.32 8.17 5.49
CA GLU A 29 -22.24 7.53 6.24
C GLU A 29 -22.33 5.99 6.16
N THR A 30 -23.53 5.42 6.29
CA THR A 30 -23.76 3.97 6.10
C THR A 30 -23.45 3.55 4.67
N LEU A 31 -23.84 4.36 3.68
CA LEU A 31 -23.53 4.09 2.27
C LEU A 31 -22.03 4.12 2.00
N LYS A 32 -21.33 5.13 2.53
CA LYS A 32 -19.87 5.24 2.41
C LYS A 32 -19.16 4.05 3.05
N GLN A 33 -19.54 3.67 4.27
CA GLN A 33 -18.96 2.50 4.95
C GLN A 33 -19.21 1.19 4.20
N SER A 34 -20.40 1.03 3.60
CA SER A 34 -20.69 -0.13 2.74
C SER A 34 -19.78 -0.16 1.51
N GLN A 35 -19.58 0.98 0.84
CA GLN A 35 -18.69 1.08 -0.33
C GLN A 35 -17.23 0.76 0.03
N GLU A 36 -16.75 1.27 1.17
CA GLU A 36 -15.41 0.96 1.69
C GLU A 36 -15.26 -0.55 1.97
N LEU A 37 -16.26 -1.19 2.57
CA LEU A 37 -16.27 -2.63 2.82
C LEU A 37 -16.22 -3.42 1.50
N ASP A 38 -17.03 -3.04 0.50
CA ASP A 38 -17.05 -3.69 -0.81
C ASP A 38 -15.68 -3.60 -1.51
N GLN A 39 -14.99 -2.47 -1.38
CA GLN A 39 -13.62 -2.31 -1.89
C GLN A 39 -12.64 -3.28 -1.20
N PHE A 40 -12.71 -3.42 0.13
CA PHE A 40 -11.88 -4.37 0.86
C PHE A 40 -12.17 -5.84 0.49
N VAL A 41 -13.45 -6.21 0.39
CA VAL A 41 -13.84 -7.58 0.01
C VAL A 41 -13.37 -7.88 -1.41
N THR A 42 -13.57 -6.96 -2.35
CA THR A 42 -13.11 -7.09 -3.74
C THR A 42 -11.58 -7.23 -3.80
N HIS A 43 -10.85 -6.44 -3.02
CA HIS A 43 -9.40 -6.56 -2.89
C HIS A 43 -8.98 -7.93 -2.37
N TYR A 44 -9.59 -8.40 -1.27
CA TYR A 44 -9.27 -9.70 -0.71
C TYR A 44 -9.58 -10.87 -1.67
N GLN A 45 -10.63 -10.75 -2.48
CA GLN A 45 -10.97 -11.73 -3.51
C GLN A 45 -9.96 -11.78 -4.67
N LYS A 46 -9.19 -10.71 -4.90
CA LYS A 46 -8.07 -10.69 -5.87
C LYS A 46 -6.81 -11.39 -5.35
N LYS A 47 -6.84 -11.96 -4.15
CA LYS A 47 -5.72 -12.73 -3.62
C LYS A 47 -5.51 -14.00 -4.46
N GLU A 48 -4.44 -13.99 -5.24
CA GLU A 48 -4.02 -15.12 -6.07
C GLU A 48 -2.85 -15.85 -5.38
N ARG A 49 -2.14 -16.71 -6.14
CA ARG A 49 -0.91 -17.33 -5.66
C ARG A 49 0.09 -16.24 -5.26
N SER A 50 0.61 -16.32 -4.03
CA SER A 50 1.55 -15.34 -3.46
C SER A 50 2.87 -15.30 -4.23
N GLU A 51 2.89 -14.53 -5.30
CA GLU A 51 4.06 -14.29 -6.14
C GLU A 51 4.18 -12.78 -6.37
N LEU A 52 5.40 -12.27 -6.15
CA LEU A 52 5.78 -10.89 -6.41
C LEU A 52 7.00 -10.89 -7.31
N THR A 53 6.89 -10.12 -8.39
CA THR A 53 7.97 -9.79 -9.31
C THR A 53 8.33 -8.33 -9.11
N ILE A 54 9.62 -8.08 -8.89
CA ILE A 54 10.18 -6.74 -8.74
C ILE A 54 11.01 -6.49 -9.99
N ILE A 55 10.65 -5.48 -10.76
CA ILE A 55 11.39 -5.07 -11.96
C ILE A 55 12.00 -3.71 -11.67
N ASP A 56 13.30 -3.56 -11.88
CA ASP A 56 13.99 -2.29 -11.70
C ASP A 56 14.71 -1.84 -12.97
N VAL A 57 14.60 -0.54 -13.26
CA VAL A 57 15.29 0.11 -14.37
C VAL A 57 15.95 1.37 -13.85
N ILE A 58 17.25 1.49 -14.08
CA ILE A 58 18.02 2.68 -13.71
C ILE A 58 18.16 3.56 -14.94
N ASN A 59 17.72 4.81 -14.82
CA ASN A 59 17.89 5.84 -15.83
C ASN A 59 18.60 7.06 -15.23
N GLY A 60 19.92 7.12 -15.36
CA GLY A 60 20.73 8.15 -14.71
C GLY A 60 20.68 8.02 -13.19
N SER A 61 20.21 9.07 -12.50
CA SER A 61 20.01 9.08 -11.05
C SER A 61 18.56 8.76 -10.62
N THR A 62 17.75 8.23 -11.54
CA THR A 62 16.37 7.80 -11.26
C THR A 62 16.28 6.28 -11.27
N LEU A 63 15.75 5.72 -10.18
CA LEU A 63 15.39 4.31 -10.08
C LEU A 63 13.90 4.15 -10.33
N LEU A 64 13.53 3.43 -11.39
CA LEU A 64 12.16 3.01 -11.64
C LEU A 64 11.99 1.61 -11.05
N LEU A 65 11.00 1.43 -10.18
CA LEU A 65 10.70 0.19 -9.48
C LEU A 65 9.24 -0.21 -9.76
N GLU A 66 9.03 -1.33 -10.42
CA GLU A 66 7.70 -1.86 -10.71
C GLU A 66 7.43 -3.10 -9.88
N LEU A 67 6.30 -3.09 -9.14
CA LEU A 67 5.88 -4.17 -8.26
C LEU A 67 4.65 -4.89 -8.84
N ASN A 68 4.87 -6.11 -9.33
CA ASN A 68 3.86 -6.88 -10.05
C ASN A 68 3.47 -8.13 -9.26
N GLY A 69 2.15 -8.34 -9.10
CA GLY A 69 1.60 -9.51 -8.41
C GLY A 69 1.07 -9.19 -7.02
N GLN A 70 1.44 -9.99 -6.02
CA GLN A 70 0.83 -10.02 -4.70
C GLN A 70 1.87 -9.59 -3.65
N LEU A 71 1.63 -8.49 -2.92
CA LEU A 71 2.50 -8.00 -1.86
C LEU A 71 1.89 -8.33 -0.49
N ASP A 72 2.15 -9.54 -0.01
CA ASP A 72 1.57 -10.09 1.22
C ASP A 72 2.65 -10.55 2.19
N MET A 73 2.25 -11.16 3.31
CA MET A 73 3.19 -11.73 4.29
C MET A 73 4.29 -12.60 3.64
N MET A 74 3.96 -13.43 2.64
CA MET A 74 4.90 -14.39 2.04
C MET A 74 5.88 -13.71 1.07
N THR A 75 5.47 -12.63 0.43
CA THR A 75 6.30 -11.93 -0.56
C THR A 75 6.97 -10.67 -0.01
N SER A 76 6.57 -10.20 1.17
CA SER A 76 7.12 -9.01 1.82
C SER A 76 8.64 -9.05 1.98
N GLU A 77 9.22 -10.22 2.27
CA GLU A 77 10.68 -10.47 2.39
C GLU A 77 11.46 -10.15 1.10
N LYS A 78 10.80 -10.21 -0.07
CA LYS A 78 11.43 -9.87 -1.36
C LYS A 78 11.79 -8.39 -1.45
N ILE A 79 10.97 -7.51 -0.86
CA ILE A 79 11.26 -6.07 -0.80
C ILE A 79 12.51 -5.80 0.04
N TYR A 80 12.63 -6.47 1.19
CA TYR A 80 13.82 -6.34 2.04
C TYR A 80 15.08 -6.85 1.35
N SER A 81 14.99 -8.03 0.72
CA SER A 81 16.10 -8.62 -0.04
C SER A 81 16.52 -7.70 -1.19
N TYR A 82 15.56 -7.07 -1.86
CA TYR A 82 15.82 -6.09 -2.91
C TYR A 82 16.56 -4.86 -2.35
N LEU A 83 16.08 -4.26 -1.26
CA LEU A 83 16.71 -3.11 -0.61
C LEU A 83 18.16 -3.39 -0.22
N GLU A 84 18.42 -4.51 0.45
CA GLU A 84 19.78 -4.89 0.85
C GLU A 84 20.69 -5.05 -0.38
N SER A 85 20.19 -5.63 -1.48
CA SER A 85 20.97 -5.78 -2.71
C SER A 85 21.29 -4.46 -3.44
N LYS A 86 20.54 -3.38 -3.15
CA LYS A 86 20.66 -2.07 -3.82
C LYS A 86 21.18 -0.96 -2.91
N LYS A 87 21.51 -1.28 -1.65
CA LYS A 87 21.89 -0.32 -0.62
C LYS A 87 23.01 0.62 -1.04
N ASP A 88 24.06 0.08 -1.66
CA ASP A 88 25.22 0.86 -2.11
C ASP A 88 24.86 1.84 -3.25
N MET A 89 23.86 1.47 -4.06
CA MET A 89 23.42 2.26 -5.21
C MET A 89 22.44 3.37 -4.81
N LEU A 90 21.60 3.14 -3.80
CA LEU A 90 20.60 4.10 -3.34
C LEU A 90 21.21 5.46 -2.99
N GLY A 91 22.43 5.48 -2.42
CA GLY A 91 23.12 6.74 -2.09
C GLY A 91 23.52 7.61 -3.29
N SER A 92 23.44 7.09 -4.51
CA SER A 92 23.72 7.82 -5.76
C SER A 92 22.46 8.21 -6.54
N MET A 93 21.28 7.80 -6.06
CA MET A 93 20.01 8.10 -6.70
C MET A 93 19.45 9.41 -6.15
N ASN A 94 18.80 10.18 -7.01
CA ASN A 94 18.07 11.39 -6.63
C ASN A 94 16.56 11.13 -6.56
N GLN A 95 16.07 10.17 -7.35
CA GLN A 95 14.65 9.91 -7.48
C GLN A 95 14.34 8.40 -7.53
N LEU A 96 13.25 7.99 -6.87
CA LEU A 96 12.70 6.64 -6.88
C LEU A 96 11.23 6.69 -7.31
N ASN A 97 10.90 6.11 -8.46
CA ASN A 97 9.52 5.99 -8.93
C ASN A 97 9.04 4.56 -8.70
N ILE A 98 8.02 4.38 -7.86
CA ILE A 98 7.43 3.10 -7.52
C ILE A 98 6.11 2.97 -8.26
N ASN A 99 6.04 2.02 -9.19
CA ASN A 99 4.84 1.69 -9.94
C ASN A 99 4.13 0.48 -9.31
N LEU A 100 2.89 0.70 -8.86
CA LEU A 100 1.99 -0.27 -8.24
C LEU A 100 0.76 -0.58 -9.10
N ILE A 101 0.75 -0.16 -10.38
CA ILE A 101 -0.41 -0.31 -11.27
C ILE A 101 -0.82 -1.78 -11.43
N HIS A 102 0.15 -2.69 -11.46
CA HIS A 102 -0.05 -4.14 -11.61
C HIS A 102 0.04 -4.90 -10.29
N LEU A 103 -0.07 -4.20 -9.16
CA LEU A 103 -0.19 -4.82 -7.86
C LEU A 103 -1.62 -5.31 -7.66
N GLY A 104 -1.81 -6.63 -7.73
CA GLY A 104 -3.12 -7.29 -7.68
C GLY A 104 -3.70 -7.39 -6.28
N PHE A 105 -2.84 -7.51 -5.27
CA PHE A 105 -3.23 -7.61 -3.86
C PHE A 105 -2.11 -7.13 -2.95
N PHE A 106 -2.49 -6.67 -1.78
CA PHE A 106 -1.56 -6.46 -0.68
C PHE A 106 -2.25 -6.59 0.68
N ASP A 107 -1.52 -7.03 1.69
CA ASP A 107 -1.96 -6.99 3.08
C ASP A 107 -1.16 -5.97 3.89
N THR A 108 -1.47 -5.84 5.17
CA THR A 108 -0.78 -4.92 6.09
C THR A 108 0.71 -5.22 6.22
N THR A 109 1.13 -6.47 6.08
CA THR A 109 2.54 -6.86 6.15
C THR A 109 3.29 -6.42 4.90
N GLY A 110 2.67 -6.62 3.74
CA GLY A 110 3.20 -6.15 2.47
C GLY A 110 3.28 -4.62 2.37
N ILE A 111 2.25 -3.92 2.82
CA ILE A 111 2.28 -2.45 2.89
C ILE A 111 3.38 -1.96 3.83
N ARG A 112 3.58 -2.63 4.96
CA ARG A 112 4.67 -2.29 5.88
C ARG A 112 6.04 -2.40 5.21
N SER A 113 6.29 -3.42 4.39
CA SER A 113 7.58 -3.54 3.68
C SER A 113 7.75 -2.45 2.62
N LEU A 114 6.68 -2.08 1.91
CA LEU A 114 6.68 -0.93 1.00
C LEU A 114 6.98 0.38 1.73
N VAL A 115 6.34 0.61 2.87
CA VAL A 115 6.58 1.80 3.69
C VAL A 115 8.03 1.86 4.16
N GLN A 116 8.62 0.73 4.54
CA GLN A 116 10.01 0.69 4.94
C GLN A 116 10.96 1.00 3.78
N LEU A 117 10.66 0.53 2.57
CA LEU A 117 11.40 0.89 1.36
C LEU A 117 11.38 2.41 1.12
N ILE A 118 10.21 3.01 1.25
CA ILE A 118 10.04 4.46 1.10
C ILE A 118 10.83 5.21 2.17
N LEU A 119 10.67 4.84 3.44
CA LEU A 119 11.39 5.50 4.55
C LEU A 119 12.90 5.38 4.42
N GLU A 120 13.42 4.23 4.00
CA GLU A 120 14.86 4.06 3.80
C GLU A 120 15.36 4.94 2.65
N ALA A 121 14.64 5.00 1.53
CA ALA A 121 14.96 5.94 0.44
C ALA A 121 14.91 7.42 0.89
N CYS A 122 13.93 7.79 1.72
CA CYS A 122 13.86 9.13 2.30
C CYS A 122 15.08 9.46 3.18
N ARG A 123 15.65 8.49 3.90
CA ARG A 123 16.88 8.69 4.71
C ARG A 123 18.10 8.99 3.85
N TYR A 124 18.11 8.55 2.60
CA TYR A 124 19.14 8.91 1.62
C TYR A 124 18.84 10.24 0.91
N GLY A 125 17.73 10.92 1.22
CA GLY A 125 17.33 12.18 0.58
C GLY A 125 16.79 11.99 -0.84
N ILE A 126 16.33 10.79 -1.18
CA ILE A 126 15.77 10.45 -2.49
C ILE A 126 14.33 10.98 -2.56
N GLU A 127 13.97 11.67 -3.63
CA GLU A 127 12.60 12.06 -3.92
C GLU A 127 11.80 10.85 -4.42
N ILE A 128 10.62 10.61 -3.85
CA ILE A 128 9.84 9.40 -4.15
C ILE A 128 8.55 9.79 -4.87
N LEU A 129 8.26 9.09 -5.96
CA LEU A 129 6.98 9.14 -6.65
C LEU A 129 6.34 7.75 -6.59
N VAL A 130 5.10 7.66 -6.14
CA VAL A 130 4.35 6.41 -6.11
C VAL A 130 3.16 6.53 -7.04
N GLU A 131 3.14 5.69 -8.07
CA GLU A 131 2.06 5.59 -9.04
C GLU A 131 1.25 4.33 -8.77
N ALA A 132 -0.07 4.47 -8.68
CA ALA A 132 -0.97 3.35 -8.46
C ALA A 132 -2.20 3.51 -9.36
N ASN A 133 -2.82 2.39 -9.73
CA ASN A 133 -4.16 2.44 -10.31
C ASN A 133 -5.16 2.98 -9.26
N GLN A 134 -6.30 3.50 -9.71
CA GLN A 134 -7.32 4.10 -8.83
C GLN A 134 -7.72 3.19 -7.65
N SER A 135 -7.92 1.89 -7.89
CA SER A 135 -8.33 0.94 -6.84
C SER A 135 -7.26 0.75 -5.77
N THR A 136 -6.00 0.59 -6.17
CA THR A 136 -4.86 0.47 -5.25
C THR A 136 -4.66 1.77 -4.48
N PHE A 137 -4.79 2.92 -5.15
CA PHE A 137 -4.69 4.23 -4.53
C PHE A 137 -5.76 4.45 -3.46
N ASP A 138 -7.03 4.13 -3.77
CA ASP A 138 -8.14 4.30 -2.83
C ASP A 138 -7.96 3.44 -1.57
N LEU A 139 -7.52 2.19 -1.72
CA LEU A 139 -7.20 1.31 -0.60
C LEU A 139 -6.04 1.82 0.25
N LEU A 140 -4.96 2.30 -0.38
CA LEU A 140 -3.83 2.94 0.32
C LEU A 140 -4.29 4.16 1.11
N LYS A 141 -5.17 4.97 0.52
CA LYS A 141 -5.77 6.14 1.17
C LYS A 141 -6.64 5.76 2.35
N LEU A 142 -7.45 4.71 2.21
CA LEU A 142 -8.30 4.17 3.28
C LEU A 142 -7.47 3.69 4.47
N MET A 143 -6.28 3.13 4.21
CA MET A 143 -5.30 2.75 5.24
C MET A 143 -4.50 3.93 5.81
N GLY A 144 -4.70 5.17 5.33
CA GLY A 144 -3.98 6.35 5.80
C GLY A 144 -2.51 6.42 5.37
N ILE A 145 -2.11 5.65 4.36
CA ILE A 145 -0.72 5.57 3.91
C ILE A 145 -0.24 6.89 3.28
N PRO A 146 -0.97 7.55 2.36
CA PRO A 146 -0.54 8.84 1.80
C PRO A 146 -0.34 9.92 2.87
N THR A 147 -1.27 10.01 3.84
CA THR A 147 -1.19 10.99 4.94
C THR A 147 0.01 10.77 5.84
N MET A 148 0.44 9.52 6.04
CA MET A 148 1.65 9.22 6.80
C MET A 148 2.88 9.80 6.09
N PHE A 149 2.93 9.81 4.77
CA PHE A 149 4.08 10.30 4.00
C PHE A 149 4.14 11.82 3.83
N ASP A 150 2.99 12.50 3.86
CA ASP A 150 2.93 13.96 3.91
C ASP A 150 3.70 14.52 5.11
N GLU A 151 3.74 13.77 6.23
CA GLU A 151 4.53 14.13 7.42
C GLU A 151 6.05 14.08 7.15
N TYR A 152 6.50 13.16 6.31
CA TYR A 152 7.92 12.99 5.97
C TYR A 152 8.37 13.84 4.77
N LYS A 153 7.43 14.48 4.06
CA LYS A 153 7.69 15.36 2.89
C LYS A 153 8.58 14.74 1.82
N CYS A 154 8.60 13.43 1.70
CA CYS A 154 9.56 12.72 0.86
C CYS A 154 8.94 11.85 -0.24
N ALA A 155 7.61 11.68 -0.24
CA ALA A 155 6.91 10.91 -1.27
C ALA A 155 5.68 11.66 -1.80
N THR A 156 5.51 11.61 -3.13
CA THR A 156 4.30 12.09 -3.82
C THR A 156 3.51 10.87 -4.29
N TYR A 157 2.20 10.84 -4.01
CA TYR A 157 1.30 9.76 -4.42
C TYR A 157 0.36 10.23 -5.53
N CYS A 158 0.34 9.49 -6.63
CA CYS A 158 -0.50 9.77 -7.79
C CYS A 158 -1.34 8.55 -8.17
N ALA A 159 -2.63 8.77 -8.44
CA ALA A 159 -3.47 7.81 -9.12
C ALA A 159 -3.34 8.01 -10.64
N VAL A 160 -3.23 6.91 -11.39
CA VAL A 160 -3.15 6.89 -12.86
C VAL A 160 -4.31 6.08 -13.43
#